data_AF-A0A1H5BLA1-F1
#
_entry.id   AF-A0A1H5BLA1-F1
#
_cell.length_a   1.000
_cell.length_b   1.000
_cell.length_c   1.000
_cell.angle_alpha   90.00
_cell.angle_beta   90.00
_cell.angle_gamma   90.00
#
_symmetry.space_group_name_H-M   'P 1'
#
loop_
_entity.id
_entity.type
_entity.pdbx_description
1 polymer ?
#
loop_
_entity_poly.entity_id
_entity_poly.type
_entity_poly.pdbx_seq_one_letter_code
_entity_poly.pdbx_strand_id
1 'polypeptide(L)'
;MSRTRSVASSALGVNRRTILAATAAVSVSAGVGYALRPTDSQAATTDATNASNAAAEAPVAHSRVAPAAPLAPYTKGTTLATVAAPRTHSGYRRLGDGAGWKRVVRADLAAAKSGRAGRRTALASFVQFTDLHLMDSQHPLRLEYLRSTDKHAWRPHESLTVQGGISLVERVNALRGAPVTGSPLHFVMTTGDNTDNNAKSELEWFMKIMSGGRFTPNTGDPRHYEGVQNSGLKLYWQPDSTVRDGDKQLGFPHLAGFLAAAIREVRSPGLNLPWYSTVGNHDALPLGCFGSHADPYLTELAIGGKKLMTATAAEAKKLQNSIRDAKDPKGSGYRDFLKAHARSMRSITPDEKRAPYTSAEYLKAHLDPAYQGLGPVGHGYSSANVDAGTQYYAFRIADDVIGISLDTTDAGGHYEGSIGATQLRWLDKTLRDNKDSYAVIFSHHTSKTMDNTRPDPAHPTERRYEGNAVVALLGSHPNVLAWVNGHIHRNVITPHSAPDGRSFWEISTASHVDYPQLARVIELVDNKDGTLSLFTTLIESAAPHRTDFSDLTQTGLAALYRELSYNAPGSSTVLGGDAKDRNTELILKKG
;
A
#
# COMPACT_ATOMS: atom_id res chain seq x y z
N MET A 1 -14.73 -71.47 -3.89
CA MET A 1 -14.30 -71.68 -5.27
C MET A 1 -13.22 -70.64 -5.59
N SER A 2 -12.16 -71.08 -6.28
CA SER A 2 -10.79 -70.54 -6.39
C SER A 2 -10.65 -69.00 -6.43
N ARG A 3 -9.78 -68.33 -5.64
CA ARG A 3 -8.28 -68.39 -5.58
C ARG A 3 -7.68 -68.09 -6.98
N THR A 4 -6.75 -67.16 -7.22
CA THR A 4 -5.56 -66.77 -6.42
C THR A 4 -4.81 -65.59 -7.06
N ARG A 5 -4.24 -64.71 -6.21
CA ARG A 5 -2.86 -64.13 -6.17
C ARG A 5 -2.22 -63.57 -7.47
N SER A 6 -1.71 -62.34 -7.54
CA SER A 6 -0.73 -61.59 -6.73
C SER A 6 0.71 -61.63 -7.28
N VAL A 7 1.40 -60.49 -7.05
CA VAL A 7 2.83 -60.20 -6.85
C VAL A 7 3.74 -59.84 -8.03
N ALA A 8 4.51 -58.76 -7.77
CA ALA A 8 5.92 -58.48 -8.09
C ALA A 8 6.24 -58.01 -9.52
N SER A 9 6.58 -56.73 -9.74
CA SER A 9 7.86 -56.04 -9.44
C SER A 9 9.00 -56.43 -10.37
N SER A 10 9.57 -55.45 -11.08
CA SER A 10 11.01 -55.29 -11.23
C SER A 10 11.32 -53.93 -11.88
N ALA A 11 12.03 -53.09 -11.13
CA ALA A 11 12.83 -52.00 -11.69
C ALA A 11 14.04 -52.57 -12.45
N LEU A 12 14.55 -51.80 -13.42
CA LEU A 12 15.89 -51.74 -14.03
C LEU A 12 15.68 -50.85 -15.28
N GLY A 13 16.47 -49.87 -15.67
CA GLY A 13 17.88 -49.57 -15.42
C GLY A 13 18.41 -48.89 -16.69
N VAL A 14 18.68 -47.59 -16.56
CA VAL A 14 19.47 -46.64 -17.37
C VAL A 14 20.43 -47.18 -18.46
N ASN A 15 20.44 -46.57 -19.66
CA ASN A 15 21.59 -45.92 -20.38
C ASN A 15 21.27 -45.70 -21.88
N ARG A 16 21.31 -44.46 -22.42
CA ARG A 16 22.43 -43.60 -22.90
C ARG A 16 23.00 -43.94 -24.30
N ARG A 17 22.82 -42.95 -25.21
CA ARG A 17 23.59 -42.55 -26.42
C ARG A 17 23.54 -43.51 -27.64
N THR A 18 23.23 -43.06 -28.86
CA THR A 18 24.05 -42.20 -29.74
C THR A 18 23.19 -41.75 -30.96
N ILE A 19 22.93 -40.45 -31.18
CA ILE A 19 23.47 -39.53 -32.22
C ILE A 19 23.47 -40.08 -33.67
N LEU A 20 22.71 -39.42 -34.56
CA LEU A 20 23.16 -39.00 -35.89
C LEU A 20 22.35 -37.82 -36.43
N ALA A 21 23.06 -36.89 -37.05
CA ALA A 21 22.67 -35.55 -37.44
C ALA A 21 22.04 -35.47 -38.84
N ALA A 22 21.21 -34.45 -39.07
CA ALA A 22 21.01 -33.86 -40.39
C ALA A 22 20.74 -32.35 -40.22
N THR A 23 21.68 -31.56 -40.72
CA THR A 23 21.71 -30.11 -40.84
C THR A 23 20.83 -29.65 -42.00
N ALA A 24 19.98 -28.64 -41.78
CA ALA A 24 19.57 -27.71 -42.83
C ALA A 24 19.31 -26.33 -42.19
N ALA A 25 20.02 -25.33 -42.71
CA ALA A 25 20.08 -23.98 -42.19
C ALA A 25 18.87 -23.13 -42.63
N VAL A 26 18.27 -22.40 -41.69
CA VAL A 26 17.59 -21.12 -41.98
C VAL A 26 17.92 -20.15 -40.85
N SER A 27 18.56 -19.05 -41.22
CA SER A 27 18.94 -17.91 -40.40
C SER A 27 17.72 -17.07 -39.99
N VAL A 28 17.42 -17.00 -38.69
CA VAL A 28 16.62 -15.93 -38.07
C VAL A 28 17.26 -15.57 -36.73
N SER A 29 17.44 -14.27 -36.55
CA SER A 29 18.18 -13.56 -35.49
C SER A 29 17.91 -14.10 -34.07
N ALA A 30 19.00 -14.39 -33.36
CA ALA A 30 19.00 -14.79 -31.96
C ALA A 30 18.43 -13.69 -31.07
N GLY A 31 17.24 -13.91 -30.53
CA GLY A 31 16.83 -13.30 -29.27
C GLY A 31 17.64 -13.97 -28.16
N VAL A 32 18.66 -13.28 -27.66
CA VAL A 32 19.42 -13.71 -26.49
C VAL A 32 18.45 -13.75 -25.31
N GLY A 33 18.10 -14.97 -24.89
CA GLY A 33 17.39 -15.21 -23.64
C GLY A 33 18.27 -14.78 -22.48
N TYR A 34 17.90 -13.68 -21.83
CA TYR A 34 18.49 -13.27 -20.58
C TYR A 34 18.06 -14.25 -19.49
N ALA A 35 19.01 -15.07 -19.02
CA ALA A 35 18.91 -15.75 -17.75
C ALA A 35 18.99 -14.68 -16.64
N LEU A 36 17.89 -14.48 -15.93
CA LEU A 36 17.79 -13.58 -14.77
C LEU A 36 18.75 -14.03 -13.68
N ARG A 37 19.62 -13.13 -13.20
CA ARG A 37 20.41 -13.30 -11.98
C ARG A 37 19.52 -13.05 -10.74
N PRO A 38 19.85 -13.63 -9.57
CA PRO A 38 19.19 -13.35 -8.30
C PRO A 38 19.11 -11.85 -8.01
N THR A 39 17.96 -11.36 -7.54
CA THR A 39 17.81 -9.99 -7.06
C THR A 39 18.32 -9.90 -5.62
N ASP A 40 19.49 -9.30 -5.40
CA ASP A 40 19.99 -9.06 -4.05
C ASP A 40 19.19 -7.92 -3.40
N SER A 41 18.27 -8.26 -2.48
CA SER A 41 17.76 -7.29 -1.51
C SER A 41 18.84 -7.09 -0.46
N GLN A 42 19.35 -5.86 -0.31
CA GLN A 42 20.33 -5.53 0.72
C GLN A 42 19.63 -4.87 1.90
N ALA A 43 19.56 -5.60 3.02
CA ALA A 43 19.21 -5.04 4.30
C ALA A 43 20.30 -4.07 4.77
N ALA A 44 19.89 -3.04 5.49
CA ALA A 44 20.83 -2.25 6.25
C ALA A 44 21.21 -2.99 7.54
N THR A 45 22.46 -3.43 7.63
CA THR A 45 23.05 -3.94 8.88
C THR A 45 23.64 -2.78 9.68
N THR A 46 23.46 -2.80 11.01
CA THR A 46 23.93 -1.74 11.92
C THR A 46 25.43 -1.82 12.22
N ASP A 47 26.09 -2.93 11.90
CA ASP A 47 27.54 -3.13 12.09
C ASP A 47 28.29 -3.38 10.77
N ALA A 48 29.41 -2.67 10.59
CA ALA A 48 30.29 -2.74 9.43
C ALA A 48 31.36 -3.87 9.51
N THR A 49 31.25 -4.81 10.45
CA THR A 49 32.34 -5.76 10.77
C THR A 49 32.10 -7.21 10.35
N ASN A 50 30.94 -7.58 9.79
CA ASN A 50 30.68 -8.95 9.34
C ASN A 50 30.09 -9.01 7.92
N ALA A 51 30.78 -8.41 6.94
CA ALA A 51 30.42 -8.51 5.53
C ALA A 51 30.79 -9.86 4.86
N SER A 52 31.41 -10.81 5.58
CA SER A 52 31.95 -12.05 4.99
C SER A 52 31.07 -13.29 5.11
N ASN A 53 29.91 -13.24 5.80
CA ASN A 53 28.99 -14.38 5.93
C ASN A 53 27.57 -14.13 5.39
N ALA A 54 27.29 -12.98 4.76
CA ALA A 54 25.96 -12.60 4.25
C ALA A 54 25.60 -13.22 2.87
N ALA A 55 26.22 -14.33 2.48
CA ALA A 55 26.03 -14.96 1.17
C ALA A 55 24.97 -16.07 1.13
N ALA A 56 24.22 -16.29 2.23
CA ALA A 56 23.17 -17.29 2.28
C ALA A 56 21.79 -16.61 2.36
N GLU A 57 20.96 -16.88 1.34
CA GLU A 57 19.55 -16.46 1.18
C GLU A 57 19.29 -15.03 0.68
N ALA A 58 19.86 -14.67 -0.47
CA ALA A 58 19.33 -13.57 -1.28
C ALA A 58 18.02 -14.03 -1.98
N PRO A 59 16.89 -13.31 -1.84
CA PRO A 59 15.61 -13.73 -2.38
C PRO A 59 15.55 -13.53 -3.90
N VAL A 60 15.29 -14.60 -4.65
CA VAL A 60 15.20 -14.56 -6.12
C VAL A 60 13.80 -14.14 -6.56
N ALA A 61 13.66 -12.95 -7.14
CA ALA A 61 12.44 -12.57 -7.84
C ALA A 61 12.38 -13.25 -9.22
N HIS A 62 11.32 -14.02 -9.47
CA HIS A 62 11.04 -14.55 -10.81
C HIS A 62 10.06 -13.64 -11.55
N SER A 63 10.59 -12.77 -12.41
CA SER A 63 9.74 -12.06 -13.37
C SER A 63 9.26 -13.03 -14.45
N ARG A 64 7.94 -13.14 -14.64
CA ARG A 64 7.32 -13.92 -15.72
C ARG A 64 7.73 -13.33 -17.08
N VAL A 65 7.87 -14.19 -18.09
CA VAL A 65 7.82 -13.77 -19.50
C VAL A 65 6.45 -13.14 -19.78
N ALA A 66 6.44 -11.88 -20.17
CA ALA A 66 5.23 -11.14 -20.48
C ALA A 66 4.35 -11.87 -21.50
N PRO A 67 3.01 -11.69 -21.43
CA PRO A 67 2.13 -12.01 -22.55
C PRO A 67 2.61 -11.31 -23.83
N ALA A 68 2.24 -11.85 -25.01
CA ALA A 68 2.46 -11.16 -26.28
C ALA A 68 1.97 -9.70 -26.20
N ALA A 69 2.83 -8.75 -26.61
CA ALA A 69 2.67 -7.33 -26.35
C ALA A 69 1.25 -6.83 -26.70
N PRO A 70 0.58 -6.07 -25.83
CA PRO A 70 -0.56 -5.28 -26.27
C PRO A 70 -0.05 -4.19 -27.24
N LEU A 71 -0.90 -3.82 -28.21
CA LEU A 71 -0.74 -2.63 -29.04
C LEU A 71 -0.62 -1.41 -28.10
N ALA A 72 0.61 -1.02 -27.74
CA ALA A 72 0.87 0.17 -26.96
C ALA A 72 0.82 1.40 -27.87
N PRO A 73 0.25 2.54 -27.43
CA PRO A 73 -0.37 2.78 -26.12
C PRO A 73 -1.81 2.21 -26.01
N TYR A 74 -2.26 1.90 -24.79
CA TYR A 74 -3.65 1.51 -24.52
C TYR A 74 -4.22 2.23 -23.28
N THR A 75 -5.56 2.28 -23.17
CA THR A 75 -6.25 2.98 -22.08
C THR A 75 -7.15 2.09 -21.22
N LYS A 76 -7.55 0.91 -21.72
CA LYS A 76 -8.47 -0.01 -21.02
C LYS A 76 -7.96 -0.37 -19.62
N GLY A 77 -8.85 -0.30 -18.63
CA GLY A 77 -8.50 -0.59 -17.24
C GLY A 77 -7.75 0.54 -16.53
N THR A 78 -7.66 1.72 -17.12
CA THR A 78 -7.02 2.89 -16.51
C THR A 78 -7.94 4.09 -16.53
N THR A 79 -7.60 5.09 -15.72
CA THR A 79 -8.30 6.39 -15.71
C THR A 79 -8.16 7.16 -17.02
N LEU A 80 -7.30 6.74 -17.97
CA LEU A 80 -7.25 7.31 -19.32
C LEU A 80 -8.52 6.98 -20.14
N ALA A 81 -9.16 5.84 -19.87
CA ALA A 81 -10.37 5.42 -20.58
C ALA A 81 -11.64 5.97 -19.92
N THR A 82 -11.78 5.76 -18.62
CA THR A 82 -12.96 6.11 -17.84
C THR A 82 -12.58 6.27 -16.38
N VAL A 83 -13.36 7.05 -15.64
CA VAL A 83 -13.29 7.14 -14.17
C VAL A 83 -14.68 6.99 -13.57
N ALA A 84 -14.79 6.64 -12.29
CA ALA A 84 -16.06 6.73 -11.59
C ALA A 84 -16.51 8.20 -11.50
N ALA A 85 -17.77 8.46 -11.83
CA ALA A 85 -18.34 9.81 -11.80
C ALA A 85 -19.78 9.80 -11.26
N PRO A 86 -20.20 10.86 -10.56
CA PRO A 86 -21.58 11.00 -10.09
C PRO A 86 -22.55 11.08 -11.27
N ARG A 87 -23.70 10.41 -11.13
CA ARG A 87 -24.80 10.43 -12.10
C ARG A 87 -25.85 11.50 -11.78
N THR A 88 -25.90 11.97 -10.53
CA THR A 88 -26.81 13.00 -10.04
C THR A 88 -26.03 14.17 -9.44
N HIS A 89 -26.65 15.35 -9.40
CA HIS A 89 -25.99 16.60 -9.00
C HIS A 89 -26.22 16.98 -7.53
N SER A 90 -27.13 16.29 -6.81
CA SER A 90 -27.49 16.60 -5.42
C SER A 90 -27.84 15.34 -4.63
N GLY A 91 -27.84 15.47 -3.29
CA GLY A 91 -28.12 14.38 -2.35
C GLY A 91 -27.06 13.28 -2.38
N TYR A 92 -27.46 12.07 -1.99
CA TYR A 92 -26.66 10.87 -2.21
C TYR A 92 -26.53 10.61 -3.71
N ARG A 93 -25.30 10.51 -4.18
CA ARG A 93 -24.95 10.43 -5.60
C ARG A 93 -24.54 9.02 -5.97
N ARG A 94 -25.34 8.39 -6.83
CA ARG A 94 -24.98 7.13 -7.47
C ARG A 94 -23.82 7.34 -8.44
N LEU A 95 -22.90 6.39 -8.51
CA LEU A 95 -21.76 6.44 -9.41
C LEU A 95 -22.04 5.68 -10.72
N GLY A 96 -21.27 6.02 -11.76
CA GLY A 96 -21.23 5.31 -13.04
C GLY A 96 -20.03 5.77 -13.86
N ASP A 97 -19.97 5.35 -15.12
CA ASP A 97 -18.86 5.72 -15.99
C ASP A 97 -18.87 7.23 -16.30
N GLY A 98 -17.70 7.84 -16.15
CA GLY A 98 -17.40 9.22 -16.51
C GLY A 98 -16.20 9.32 -17.45
N ALA A 99 -15.94 10.53 -17.96
CA ALA A 99 -14.87 10.77 -18.92
C ALA A 99 -13.48 10.51 -18.32
N GLY A 100 -12.65 9.76 -19.04
CA GLY A 100 -11.26 9.54 -18.66
C GLY A 100 -10.44 10.83 -18.56
N TRP A 101 -9.39 10.79 -17.75
CA TRP A 101 -8.44 11.90 -17.57
C TRP A 101 -7.33 11.85 -18.60
N LYS A 102 -7.16 12.94 -19.35
CA LYS A 102 -6.09 13.09 -20.34
C LYS A 102 -4.71 13.11 -19.66
N ARG A 103 -3.70 12.66 -20.41
CA ARG A 103 -2.30 12.78 -19.98
C ARG A 103 -1.81 14.22 -20.13
N VAL A 104 -1.16 14.75 -19.09
CA VAL A 104 -0.48 16.05 -19.08
C VAL A 104 1.04 15.86 -19.12
N VAL A 105 1.72 16.55 -20.03
CA VAL A 105 3.19 16.60 -20.03
C VAL A 105 3.66 17.70 -19.08
N ARG A 106 4.51 17.35 -18.12
CA ARG A 106 5.15 18.26 -17.15
C ARG A 106 6.60 18.48 -17.55
N ALA A 107 6.92 19.70 -17.98
CA ALA A 107 8.23 20.10 -18.49
C ALA A 107 9.02 20.98 -17.48
N ASP A 108 8.64 20.95 -16.20
CA ASP A 108 9.18 21.83 -15.16
C ASP A 108 10.67 21.60 -14.89
N LEU A 109 11.12 20.35 -14.96
CA LEU A 109 12.52 19.96 -14.72
C LEU A 109 13.34 19.84 -16.01
N ALA A 110 12.68 19.57 -17.15
CA ALA A 110 13.33 19.48 -18.46
C ALA A 110 12.31 19.62 -19.61
N ALA A 111 12.77 20.13 -20.75
CA ALA A 111 11.95 20.28 -21.95
C ALA A 111 11.73 18.93 -22.66
N ALA A 112 10.48 18.63 -22.98
CA ALA A 112 10.10 17.50 -23.81
C ALA A 112 10.56 17.69 -25.27
N LYS A 113 11.27 16.71 -25.85
CA LYS A 113 11.72 16.76 -27.25
C LYS A 113 10.76 16.07 -28.21
N SER A 114 10.72 16.52 -29.47
CA SER A 114 9.88 15.94 -30.52
C SER A 114 10.36 14.53 -30.92
N GLY A 115 9.45 13.71 -31.43
CA GLY A 115 9.76 12.33 -31.88
C GLY A 115 10.09 11.33 -30.77
N ARG A 116 10.20 11.75 -29.49
CA ARG A 116 10.55 10.85 -28.37
C ARG A 116 9.62 9.65 -28.24
N ALA A 117 8.33 9.83 -28.49
CA ALA A 117 7.33 8.77 -28.41
C ALA A 117 7.67 7.56 -29.31
N GLY A 118 8.30 7.79 -30.46
CA GLY A 118 8.71 6.73 -31.40
C GLY A 118 10.11 6.16 -31.18
N ARG A 119 10.91 6.72 -30.27
CA ARG A 119 12.29 6.30 -29.99
C ARG A 119 12.50 5.73 -28.58
N ARG A 120 11.56 6.02 -27.67
CA ARG A 120 11.70 5.73 -26.25
C ARG A 120 11.79 4.24 -25.94
N THR A 121 12.50 3.88 -24.89
CA THR A 121 12.64 2.50 -24.39
C THR A 121 12.29 2.46 -22.90
N ALA A 122 11.42 1.53 -22.51
CA ALA A 122 11.10 1.32 -21.10
C ALA A 122 12.32 0.78 -20.35
N LEU A 123 12.60 1.35 -19.18
CA LEU A 123 13.63 0.88 -18.24
C LEU A 123 12.98 0.05 -17.11
N ALA A 124 11.85 0.54 -16.58
CA ALA A 124 11.10 -0.15 -15.54
C ALA A 124 9.62 0.22 -15.61
N SER A 125 8.74 -0.67 -15.14
CA SER A 125 7.32 -0.38 -14.98
C SER A 125 6.74 -1.12 -13.79
N PHE A 126 6.04 -0.43 -12.91
CA PHE A 126 5.51 -1.00 -11.66
C PHE A 126 4.22 -0.30 -11.25
N VAL A 127 3.52 -0.86 -10.26
CA VAL A 127 2.31 -0.26 -9.67
C VAL A 127 2.58 0.13 -8.24
N GLN A 128 2.12 1.32 -7.83
CA GLN A 128 2.11 1.76 -6.43
C GLN A 128 0.71 1.55 -5.83
N PHE A 129 0.66 0.86 -4.70
CA PHE A 129 -0.41 0.93 -3.70
C PHE A 129 0.06 1.78 -2.51
N THR A 130 -0.87 2.42 -1.82
CA THR A 130 -0.56 3.21 -0.63
C THR A 130 -1.82 3.39 0.20
N ASP A 131 -1.67 3.48 1.52
CA ASP A 131 -2.73 3.86 2.44
C ASP A 131 -3.98 2.99 2.17
N LEU A 132 -3.78 1.67 2.17
CA LEU A 132 -4.84 0.68 2.01
C LEU A 132 -5.80 0.75 3.22
N HIS A 133 -5.25 1.00 4.41
CA HIS A 133 -5.96 0.95 5.70
C HIS A 133 -6.88 -0.26 5.76
N LEU A 134 -6.31 -1.46 5.62
CA LEU A 134 -7.08 -2.68 5.89
C LEU A 134 -7.39 -2.70 7.38
N MET A 135 -8.69 -2.78 7.69
CA MET A 135 -9.17 -2.18 8.91
C MET A 135 -10.20 -3.04 9.60
N ASP A 136 -9.92 -3.37 10.85
CA ASP A 136 -10.89 -3.99 11.72
C ASP A 136 -11.83 -2.91 12.27
N SER A 137 -12.92 -2.65 11.55
CA SER A 137 -13.95 -1.68 11.96
C SER A 137 -14.65 -2.02 13.30
N GLN A 138 -14.33 -3.16 13.91
CA GLN A 138 -14.86 -3.61 15.20
C GLN A 138 -13.84 -3.44 16.34
N HIS A 139 -12.62 -3.02 16.02
CA HIS A 139 -11.53 -2.96 16.98
C HIS A 139 -11.84 -2.00 18.16
N PRO A 140 -11.62 -2.40 19.43
CA PRO A 140 -11.91 -1.60 20.63
C PRO A 140 -11.27 -0.23 20.69
N LEU A 141 -10.03 -0.13 20.18
CA LEU A 141 -9.26 1.10 20.22
C LEU A 141 -9.60 2.10 19.11
N ARG A 142 -10.53 1.80 18.22
CA ARG A 142 -10.92 2.80 17.20
C ARG A 142 -11.45 4.08 17.85
N LEU A 143 -11.23 5.19 17.16
CA LEU A 143 -11.58 6.54 17.59
C LEU A 143 -12.89 7.05 16.95
N GLU A 144 -13.81 6.16 16.57
CA GLU A 144 -14.97 6.57 15.75
C GLU A 144 -15.87 7.59 16.46
N TYR A 145 -15.86 7.60 17.80
CA TYR A 145 -16.61 8.56 18.61
C TYR A 145 -16.10 10.00 18.49
N LEU A 146 -14.90 10.22 17.92
CA LEU A 146 -14.44 11.56 17.53
C LEU A 146 -15.35 12.19 16.46
N ARG A 147 -16.15 11.39 15.77
CA ARG A 147 -17.18 11.86 14.84
C ARG A 147 -18.19 12.83 15.47
N SER A 148 -18.37 12.82 16.80
CA SER A 148 -19.22 13.78 17.49
C SER A 148 -18.73 15.23 17.38
N THR A 149 -17.45 15.45 17.09
CA THR A 149 -16.86 16.77 16.84
C THR A 149 -16.39 16.97 15.40
N ASP A 150 -15.95 15.89 14.75
CA ASP A 150 -15.36 15.94 13.42
C ASP A 150 -15.87 14.78 12.55
N LYS A 151 -16.74 15.10 11.59
CA LYS A 151 -17.34 14.14 10.68
C LYS A 151 -16.33 13.27 9.91
N HIS A 152 -15.08 13.73 9.75
CA HIS A 152 -14.03 13.01 9.03
C HIS A 152 -13.44 11.85 9.85
N ALA A 153 -13.63 11.82 11.17
CA ALA A 153 -13.02 10.85 12.07
C ALA A 153 -13.69 9.44 12.05
N TRP A 154 -14.76 9.27 11.28
CA TRP A 154 -15.33 7.95 10.97
C TRP A 154 -16.12 7.99 9.67
N ARG A 155 -15.96 6.98 8.82
CA ARG A 155 -16.55 6.93 7.48
C ARG A 155 -17.52 5.73 7.33
N PRO A 156 -18.63 5.86 6.59
CA PRO A 156 -19.60 4.76 6.44
C PRO A 156 -19.08 3.51 5.71
N HIS A 157 -18.03 3.64 4.89
CA HIS A 157 -17.46 2.60 4.04
C HIS A 157 -16.32 1.79 4.68
N GLU A 158 -15.96 2.13 5.91
CA GLU A 158 -14.81 1.56 6.64
C GLU A 158 -14.84 0.02 6.75
N SER A 159 -16.01 -0.59 6.87
CA SER A 159 -16.16 -2.05 6.92
C SER A 159 -15.91 -2.79 5.60
N LEU A 160 -15.61 -2.06 4.50
CA LEU A 160 -15.43 -2.64 3.16
C LEU A 160 -14.00 -2.50 2.60
N THR A 161 -13.03 -2.08 3.41
CA THR A 161 -11.63 -1.89 2.97
C THR A 161 -11.03 -3.18 2.39
N VAL A 162 -11.38 -4.34 2.94
CA VAL A 162 -10.93 -5.66 2.45
C VAL A 162 -11.44 -5.95 1.04
N GLN A 163 -12.74 -5.80 0.78
CA GLN A 163 -13.34 -6.03 -0.53
C GLN A 163 -12.79 -5.03 -1.55
N GLY A 164 -12.59 -3.78 -1.13
CA GLY A 164 -11.91 -2.74 -1.92
C GLY A 164 -10.49 -3.12 -2.30
N GLY A 165 -9.69 -3.62 -1.35
CA GLY A 165 -8.31 -4.07 -1.58
C GLY A 165 -8.22 -5.27 -2.52
N ILE A 166 -9.09 -6.27 -2.36
CA ILE A 166 -9.14 -7.41 -3.28
C ILE A 166 -9.47 -6.95 -4.70
N SER A 167 -10.44 -6.06 -4.85
CA SER A 167 -10.81 -5.54 -6.17
C SER A 167 -9.70 -4.70 -6.82
N LEU A 168 -8.83 -4.08 -6.02
CA LEU A 168 -7.65 -3.39 -6.53
C LEU A 168 -6.59 -4.38 -7.05
N VAL A 169 -6.35 -5.47 -6.34
CA VAL A 169 -5.49 -6.58 -6.81
C VAL A 169 -6.03 -7.16 -8.13
N GLU A 170 -7.34 -7.40 -8.22
CA GLU A 170 -8.00 -7.83 -9.46
C GLU A 170 -7.76 -6.85 -10.62
N ARG A 171 -7.77 -5.54 -10.35
CA ARG A 171 -7.47 -4.53 -11.38
C ARG A 171 -6.06 -4.71 -11.91
N VAL A 172 -5.06 -4.79 -11.03
CA VAL A 172 -3.66 -4.92 -11.43
C VAL A 172 -3.46 -6.20 -12.24
N ASN A 173 -4.02 -7.31 -11.78
CA ASN A 173 -3.92 -8.60 -12.47
C ASN A 173 -4.54 -8.58 -13.88
N ALA A 174 -5.51 -7.70 -14.13
CA ALA A 174 -6.19 -7.55 -15.42
C ALA A 174 -5.49 -6.58 -16.39
N LEU A 175 -4.47 -5.84 -15.95
CA LEU A 175 -3.67 -4.98 -16.84
C LEU A 175 -2.84 -5.84 -17.80
N ARG A 176 -2.73 -5.39 -19.06
CA ARG A 176 -1.98 -6.11 -20.11
C ARG A 176 -0.49 -5.80 -20.11
N GLY A 177 -0.06 -4.83 -19.31
CA GLY A 177 1.29 -4.29 -19.26
C GLY A 177 1.24 -2.84 -18.78
N ALA A 178 2.25 -2.07 -19.14
CA ALA A 178 2.31 -0.66 -18.86
C ALA A 178 1.55 0.15 -19.94
N PRO A 179 0.65 1.09 -19.58
CA PRO A 179 -0.26 1.75 -20.54
C PRO A 179 0.42 2.54 -21.67
N VAL A 180 1.64 3.03 -21.44
CA VAL A 180 2.36 3.91 -22.37
C VAL A 180 3.29 3.13 -23.28
N THR A 181 4.08 2.23 -22.71
CA THR A 181 5.13 1.51 -23.44
C THR A 181 4.74 0.08 -23.80
N GLY A 182 3.71 -0.48 -23.16
CA GLY A 182 3.34 -1.89 -23.31
C GLY A 182 4.31 -2.86 -22.65
N SER A 183 5.29 -2.35 -21.90
CA SER A 183 6.24 -3.17 -21.16
C SER A 183 5.52 -4.05 -20.13
N PRO A 184 6.13 -5.18 -19.73
CA PRO A 184 5.63 -5.94 -18.59
C PRO A 184 5.64 -5.07 -17.33
N LEU A 185 4.62 -5.22 -16.48
CA LEU A 185 4.72 -4.72 -15.11
C LEU A 185 5.67 -5.64 -14.34
N HIS A 186 6.67 -5.08 -13.68
CA HIS A 186 7.72 -5.83 -13.00
C HIS A 186 7.32 -6.23 -11.57
N PHE A 187 6.67 -5.33 -10.83
CA PHE A 187 6.24 -5.56 -9.46
C PHE A 187 5.13 -4.59 -9.02
N VAL A 188 4.56 -4.82 -7.84
CA VAL A 188 3.76 -3.86 -7.07
C VAL A 188 4.53 -3.40 -5.84
N MET A 189 4.51 -2.10 -5.56
CA MET A 189 5.08 -1.51 -4.35
C MET A 189 3.96 -0.99 -3.46
N THR A 190 3.96 -1.32 -2.17
CA THR A 190 3.14 -0.59 -1.19
C THR A 190 4.00 0.47 -0.50
N THR A 191 3.48 1.69 -0.34
CA THR A 191 4.18 2.79 0.34
C THR A 191 3.63 3.07 1.74
N GLY A 192 3.33 2.02 2.51
CA GLY A 192 2.87 2.11 3.89
C GLY A 192 1.37 2.28 4.09
N ASP A 193 0.98 2.28 5.37
CA ASP A 193 -0.39 2.29 5.87
C ASP A 193 -1.22 1.18 5.23
N ASN A 194 -0.64 -0.03 5.30
CA ASN A 194 -1.25 -1.24 4.79
C ASN A 194 -2.38 -1.72 5.74
N THR A 195 -2.14 -1.57 7.04
CA THR A 195 -3.09 -1.77 8.14
C THR A 195 -3.60 -0.43 8.67
N ASP A 196 -4.59 -0.42 9.58
CA ASP A 196 -5.18 0.81 10.12
C ASP A 196 -4.90 1.00 11.62
N ASN A 197 -4.95 -0.06 12.40
CA ASN A 197 -4.85 0.03 13.85
C ASN A 197 -3.67 -0.78 14.40
N ASN A 198 -2.71 -1.16 13.55
CA ASN A 198 -1.59 -2.03 13.89
C ASN A 198 -2.04 -3.39 14.47
N ALA A 199 -3.20 -3.92 14.05
CA ALA A 199 -3.75 -5.17 14.61
C ALA A 199 -3.26 -6.42 13.84
N LYS A 200 -3.01 -7.54 14.55
CA LYS A 200 -2.60 -8.82 13.93
C LYS A 200 -3.60 -9.33 12.88
N SER A 201 -4.90 -9.13 13.11
CA SER A 201 -5.95 -9.45 12.14
C SER A 201 -5.80 -8.67 10.84
N GLU A 202 -5.50 -7.37 10.92
CA GLU A 202 -5.34 -6.50 9.76
C GLU A 202 -4.09 -6.88 8.96
N LEU A 203 -3.01 -7.22 9.65
CA LEU A 203 -1.78 -7.72 9.02
C LEU A 203 -2.04 -9.04 8.29
N GLU A 204 -2.75 -9.99 8.89
CA GLU A 204 -3.13 -11.23 8.21
C GLU A 204 -3.94 -10.94 6.94
N TRP A 205 -4.93 -10.05 7.02
CA TRP A 205 -5.74 -9.66 5.86
C TRP A 205 -4.89 -9.03 4.77
N PHE A 206 -3.95 -8.13 5.12
CA PHE A 206 -3.00 -7.57 4.17
C PHE A 206 -2.21 -8.65 3.44
N MET A 207 -1.57 -9.56 4.18
CA MET A 207 -0.77 -10.63 3.59
C MET A 207 -1.62 -11.55 2.70
N LYS A 208 -2.85 -11.88 3.10
CA LYS A 208 -3.78 -12.70 2.28
C LYS A 208 -4.33 -11.97 1.06
N ILE A 209 -4.55 -10.66 1.13
CA ILE A 209 -4.97 -9.86 -0.03
C ILE A 209 -3.86 -9.84 -1.06
N MET A 210 -2.63 -9.54 -0.65
CA MET A 210 -1.49 -9.40 -1.55
C MET A 210 -1.03 -10.74 -2.13
N SER A 211 -1.00 -11.81 -1.32
CA SER A 211 -0.45 -13.10 -1.73
C SER A 211 -1.50 -14.14 -2.13
N GLY A 212 -2.78 -13.84 -1.86
CA GLY A 212 -3.92 -14.67 -2.24
C GLY A 212 -4.34 -15.65 -1.14
N GLY A 213 -5.57 -16.14 -1.28
CA GLY A 213 -6.14 -17.12 -0.35
C GLY A 213 -7.54 -16.76 0.12
N ARG A 214 -8.06 -17.59 1.03
CA ARG A 214 -9.33 -17.36 1.73
C ARG A 214 -9.06 -16.91 3.16
N PHE A 215 -9.86 -15.99 3.64
CA PHE A 215 -9.81 -15.49 5.00
C PHE A 215 -11.13 -14.80 5.35
N THR A 216 -11.38 -14.63 6.65
CA THR A 216 -12.60 -13.96 7.14
C THR A 216 -12.20 -12.59 7.70
N PRO A 217 -12.69 -11.47 7.13
CA PRO A 217 -12.41 -10.12 7.60
C PRO A 217 -13.28 -9.78 8.82
N ASN A 218 -13.12 -10.57 9.88
CA ASN A 218 -13.90 -10.49 11.10
C ASN A 218 -13.03 -10.74 12.34
N THR A 219 -13.34 -10.01 13.41
CA THR A 219 -12.83 -10.22 14.76
C THR A 219 -13.98 -10.19 15.76
N GLY A 220 -13.82 -10.84 16.92
CA GLY A 220 -14.88 -10.95 17.92
C GLY A 220 -15.87 -12.05 17.57
N ASP A 221 -17.17 -11.77 17.66
CA ASP A 221 -18.21 -12.77 17.39
C ASP A 221 -18.13 -13.27 15.93
N PRO A 222 -17.94 -14.59 15.70
CA PRO A 222 -17.79 -15.14 14.35
C PRO A 222 -19.06 -15.04 13.49
N ARG A 223 -20.23 -14.76 14.09
CA ARG A 223 -21.54 -14.72 13.44
C ARG A 223 -22.13 -13.32 13.35
N HIS A 224 -21.66 -12.38 14.15
CA HIS A 224 -22.26 -11.06 14.27
C HIS A 224 -21.21 -9.95 14.25
N TYR A 225 -21.52 -8.86 13.56
CA TYR A 225 -20.72 -7.65 13.61
C TYR A 225 -20.84 -6.98 14.99
N GLU A 226 -19.74 -6.46 15.55
CA GLU A 226 -19.65 -5.86 16.89
C GLU A 226 -19.01 -4.45 16.89
N GLY A 227 -19.24 -3.66 15.83
CA GLY A 227 -18.76 -2.28 15.71
C GLY A 227 -19.85 -1.20 15.85
N VAL A 228 -19.53 0.03 15.45
CA VAL A 228 -20.46 1.18 15.58
C VAL A 228 -21.68 1.10 14.63
N GLN A 229 -21.56 0.38 13.51
CA GLN A 229 -22.60 0.25 12.49
C GLN A 229 -23.80 -0.63 12.88
N ASN A 230 -23.76 -1.32 14.02
CA ASN A 230 -24.92 -2.03 14.59
C ASN A 230 -25.29 -1.57 16.02
N SER A 231 -24.83 -0.39 16.41
CA SER A 231 -25.00 0.14 17.77
C SER A 231 -26.39 0.74 18.03
N GLY A 232 -27.15 1.06 16.97
CA GLY A 232 -28.38 1.84 17.08
C GLY A 232 -28.16 3.34 17.31
N LEU A 233 -26.90 3.79 17.39
CA LEU A 233 -26.55 5.20 17.60
C LEU A 233 -26.74 5.99 16.30
N LYS A 234 -27.51 7.09 16.36
CA LYS A 234 -27.77 7.96 15.21
C LYS A 234 -26.52 8.70 14.67
N LEU A 235 -25.41 8.67 15.42
CA LEU A 235 -24.14 9.27 15.03
C LEU A 235 -23.49 8.57 13.82
N TYR A 236 -23.77 7.27 13.67
CA TYR A 236 -23.19 6.39 12.66
C TYR A 236 -24.26 5.82 11.74
N TRP A 237 -23.93 5.63 10.47
CA TRP A 237 -24.76 4.88 9.53
C TRP A 237 -25.04 3.47 10.08
N GLN A 238 -26.32 3.15 10.26
CA GLN A 238 -26.80 1.84 10.69
C GLN A 238 -27.34 1.05 9.48
N PRO A 239 -26.49 0.48 8.61
CA PRO A 239 -26.87 -0.02 7.29
C PRO A 239 -28.00 -1.06 7.32
N ASP A 240 -27.98 -2.01 8.26
CA ASP A 240 -28.97 -3.08 8.38
C ASP A 240 -30.28 -2.65 9.08
N SER A 241 -30.27 -1.53 9.79
CA SER A 241 -31.38 -1.08 10.63
C SER A 241 -32.24 -0.01 9.94
N THR A 242 -33.53 -0.01 10.25
CA THR A 242 -34.49 1.04 9.84
C THR A 242 -34.36 2.32 10.67
N VAL A 243 -33.45 2.39 11.66
CA VAL A 243 -33.15 3.61 12.41
C VAL A 243 -32.82 4.75 11.44
N ARG A 244 -33.52 5.87 11.61
CA ARG A 244 -33.28 7.12 10.87
C ARG A 244 -32.08 7.87 11.47
N ASP A 245 -30.89 7.35 11.22
CA ASP A 245 -29.61 7.94 11.62
C ASP A 245 -29.23 9.18 10.79
N GLY A 246 -28.13 9.84 11.16
CA GLY A 246 -27.67 11.06 10.49
C GLY A 246 -27.24 10.84 9.03
N ASP A 247 -26.64 9.68 8.71
CA ASP A 247 -26.22 9.38 7.34
C ASP A 247 -27.42 9.08 6.44
N LYS A 248 -28.44 8.37 6.93
CA LYS A 248 -29.69 8.16 6.18
C LYS A 248 -30.43 9.47 5.90
N GLN A 249 -30.30 10.48 6.76
CA GLN A 249 -30.81 11.83 6.48
C GLN A 249 -30.06 12.53 5.33
N LEU A 250 -28.81 12.13 5.06
CA LEU A 250 -28.02 12.54 3.90
C LEU A 250 -28.25 11.64 2.67
N GLY A 251 -29.17 10.68 2.77
CA GLY A 251 -29.58 9.80 1.66
C GLY A 251 -28.84 8.48 1.59
N PHE A 252 -28.04 8.11 2.60
CA PHE A 252 -27.45 6.77 2.65
C PHE A 252 -28.54 5.68 2.69
N PRO A 253 -28.35 4.55 1.99
CA PRO A 253 -29.37 3.53 1.87
C PRO A 253 -29.55 2.72 3.17
N HIS A 254 -30.71 2.08 3.30
CA HIS A 254 -30.90 0.92 4.16
C HIS A 254 -30.56 -0.34 3.34
N LEU A 255 -29.61 -1.13 3.82
CA LEU A 255 -29.06 -2.30 3.17
C LEU A 255 -29.14 -3.49 4.13
N ALA A 256 -30.24 -4.23 4.08
CA ALA A 256 -30.42 -5.42 4.90
C ALA A 256 -29.41 -6.52 4.52
N GLY A 257 -28.73 -7.09 5.52
CA GLY A 257 -27.70 -8.11 5.32
C GLY A 257 -26.30 -7.54 5.05
N PHE A 258 -26.13 -6.22 5.04
CA PHE A 258 -24.86 -5.57 4.70
C PHE A 258 -23.73 -5.99 5.63
N LEU A 259 -23.91 -5.87 6.95
CA LEU A 259 -22.84 -6.17 7.90
C LEU A 259 -22.47 -7.66 7.91
N ALA A 260 -23.45 -8.56 7.76
CA ALA A 260 -23.20 -9.99 7.61
C ALA A 260 -22.38 -10.29 6.33
N ALA A 261 -22.64 -9.56 5.24
CA ALA A 261 -21.86 -9.68 4.00
C ALA A 261 -20.47 -9.06 4.10
N ALA A 262 -20.30 -7.98 4.86
CA ALA A 262 -19.03 -7.29 5.07
C ALA A 262 -18.01 -8.15 5.82
N ILE A 263 -18.46 -8.96 6.80
CA ILE A 263 -17.60 -9.82 7.63
C ILE A 263 -17.49 -11.28 7.14
N ARG A 264 -18.15 -11.62 6.04
CA ARG A 264 -18.16 -12.98 5.46
C ARG A 264 -16.78 -13.38 4.94
N GLU A 265 -16.46 -14.68 4.93
CA GLU A 265 -15.27 -15.21 4.23
C GLU A 265 -15.16 -14.65 2.80
N VAL A 266 -13.98 -14.12 2.48
CA VAL A 266 -13.62 -13.59 1.16
C VAL A 266 -12.52 -14.42 0.53
N ARG A 267 -12.29 -14.20 -0.77
CA ARG A 267 -11.17 -14.80 -1.49
C ARG A 267 -10.43 -13.72 -2.28
N SER A 268 -9.14 -13.53 -1.97
CA SER A 268 -8.24 -12.77 -2.83
C SER A 268 -7.60 -13.70 -3.87
N PRO A 269 -7.48 -13.27 -5.15
CA PRO A 269 -6.66 -13.98 -6.12
C PRO A 269 -5.16 -13.86 -5.82
N GLY A 270 -4.74 -12.91 -4.98
CA GLY A 270 -3.33 -12.52 -4.84
C GLY A 270 -2.82 -11.78 -6.08
N LEU A 271 -1.72 -11.05 -5.95
CA LEU A 271 -1.06 -10.42 -7.08
C LEU A 271 -0.41 -11.47 -7.98
N ASN A 272 -0.59 -11.31 -9.28
CA ASN A 272 0.12 -12.08 -10.30
C ASN A 272 1.48 -11.46 -10.68
N LEU A 273 1.99 -10.59 -9.80
CA LEU A 273 3.29 -9.93 -9.88
C LEU A 273 4.01 -10.09 -8.54
N PRO A 274 5.35 -10.07 -8.53
CA PRO A 274 6.10 -9.84 -7.31
C PRO A 274 5.65 -8.55 -6.62
N TRP A 275 5.73 -8.51 -5.29
CA TRP A 275 5.39 -7.30 -4.54
C TRP A 275 6.37 -7.01 -3.41
N TYR A 276 6.49 -5.72 -3.11
CA TYR A 276 7.38 -5.14 -2.11
C TYR A 276 6.60 -4.24 -1.18
N SER A 277 7.05 -4.12 0.07
CA SER A 277 6.35 -3.35 1.10
C SER A 277 7.25 -2.28 1.73
N THR A 278 6.70 -1.09 1.93
CA THR A 278 7.21 -0.08 2.88
C THR A 278 6.25 -0.02 4.07
N VAL A 279 6.79 0.21 5.26
CA VAL A 279 6.03 0.42 6.49
C VAL A 279 5.51 1.87 6.59
N GLY A 280 4.25 2.04 6.99
CA GLY A 280 3.67 3.36 7.34
C GLY A 280 3.41 3.53 8.84
N ASN A 281 2.99 4.72 9.27
CA ASN A 281 2.76 4.97 10.69
C ASN A 281 1.63 4.10 11.25
N HIS A 282 0.56 3.81 10.49
CA HIS A 282 -0.50 2.88 10.91
C HIS A 282 -0.05 1.43 10.97
N ASP A 283 1.03 1.07 10.26
CA ASP A 283 1.64 -0.26 10.36
C ASP A 283 2.52 -0.41 11.60
N ALA A 284 3.12 0.67 12.10
CA ALA A 284 4.10 0.65 13.19
C ALA A 284 3.52 1.10 14.55
N LEU A 285 2.47 1.92 14.53
CA LEU A 285 1.90 2.59 15.69
C LEU A 285 0.41 2.26 15.83
N PRO A 286 -0.06 1.88 17.03
CA PRO A 286 -1.50 1.85 17.31
C PRO A 286 -2.19 3.16 16.92
N LEU A 287 -3.29 3.05 16.17
CA LEU A 287 -4.03 4.17 15.57
C LEU A 287 -3.18 5.10 14.68
N GLY A 288 -1.99 4.66 14.25
CA GLY A 288 -1.04 5.47 13.50
C GLY A 288 -0.43 6.63 14.29
N CYS A 289 -0.62 6.73 15.61
CA CYS A 289 -0.25 7.93 16.36
C CYS A 289 0.32 7.71 17.75
N PHE A 290 0.17 6.52 18.34
CA PHE A 290 0.69 6.25 19.68
C PHE A 290 1.97 5.42 19.60
N GLY A 291 3.02 5.87 20.29
CA GLY A 291 4.31 5.20 20.39
C GLY A 291 4.12 3.72 20.74
N SER A 292 4.74 2.88 19.91
CA SER A 292 4.47 1.45 19.85
C SER A 292 4.56 0.77 21.22
N HIS A 293 3.53 0.01 21.59
CA HIS A 293 3.45 -0.85 22.79
C HIS A 293 3.71 -0.18 24.16
N ALA A 294 3.64 1.16 24.26
CA ALA A 294 4.00 1.88 25.48
C ALA A 294 3.01 1.70 26.64
N ASP A 295 1.77 1.28 26.37
CA ASP A 295 0.71 1.18 27.37
C ASP A 295 0.06 -0.22 27.45
N PRO A 296 0.32 -0.98 28.53
CA PRO A 296 -0.27 -2.31 28.73
C PRO A 296 -1.80 -2.31 28.77
N TYR A 297 -2.43 -1.25 29.30
CA TYR A 297 -3.89 -1.18 29.37
C TYR A 297 -4.51 -1.07 27.98
N LEU A 298 -3.91 -0.29 27.06
CA LEU A 298 -4.40 -0.19 25.69
C LEU A 298 -4.28 -1.54 24.97
N THR A 299 -3.18 -2.27 25.21
CA THR A 299 -2.94 -3.61 24.66
C THR A 299 -3.98 -4.61 25.18
N GLU A 300 -4.26 -4.61 26.48
CA GLU A 300 -5.31 -5.45 27.10
C GLU A 300 -6.71 -5.08 26.59
N LEU A 301 -7.01 -3.78 26.44
CA LEU A 301 -8.30 -3.33 25.94
C LEU A 301 -8.51 -3.70 24.46
N ALA A 302 -7.45 -3.70 23.64
CA ALA A 302 -7.51 -4.07 22.22
C ALA A 302 -8.08 -5.48 22.01
N ILE A 303 -7.64 -6.45 22.84
CA ILE A 303 -8.11 -7.84 22.78
C ILE A 303 -9.35 -8.10 23.65
N GLY A 304 -9.70 -7.16 24.52
CA GLY A 304 -10.75 -7.30 25.53
C GLY A 304 -12.17 -7.22 24.99
N GLY A 305 -13.13 -7.45 25.90
CA GLY A 305 -14.56 -7.52 25.59
C GLY A 305 -15.32 -6.20 25.72
N LYS A 306 -14.66 -5.04 25.55
CA LYS A 306 -15.27 -3.72 25.76
C LYS A 306 -14.88 -2.73 24.67
N LYS A 307 -15.86 -1.98 24.15
CA LYS A 307 -15.64 -0.92 23.15
C LYS A 307 -16.42 0.35 23.50
N LEU A 308 -15.74 1.48 23.46
CA LEU A 308 -16.37 2.80 23.56
C LEU A 308 -16.92 3.20 22.19
N MET A 309 -18.18 3.65 22.14
CA MET A 309 -18.84 4.05 20.89
C MET A 309 -19.37 5.48 20.94
N THR A 310 -19.25 6.19 22.06
CA THR A 310 -19.77 7.55 22.22
C THR A 310 -18.86 8.37 23.14
N ALA A 311 -18.70 9.65 22.80
CA ALA A 311 -18.14 10.68 23.65
C ALA A 311 -18.87 12.00 23.36
N THR A 312 -18.90 12.92 24.31
CA THR A 312 -19.44 14.26 24.02
C THR A 312 -18.53 14.98 23.02
N ALA A 313 -19.08 15.93 22.26
CA ALA A 313 -18.30 16.68 21.27
C ALA A 313 -17.12 17.45 21.91
N ALA A 314 -17.28 17.94 23.14
CA ALA A 314 -16.23 18.66 23.86
C ALA A 314 -15.08 17.72 24.27
N GLU A 315 -15.40 16.55 24.81
CA GLU A 315 -14.43 15.50 25.16
C GLU A 315 -13.69 14.99 23.92
N ALA A 316 -14.43 14.67 22.86
CA ALA A 316 -13.87 14.27 21.58
C ALA A 316 -12.93 15.35 21.02
N LYS A 317 -13.32 16.63 21.07
CA LYS A 317 -12.46 17.73 20.59
C LYS A 317 -11.18 17.87 21.38
N LYS A 318 -11.26 17.70 22.71
CA LYS A 318 -10.08 17.73 23.58
C LYS A 318 -9.11 16.60 23.24
N LEU A 319 -9.61 15.37 23.08
CA LEU A 319 -8.78 14.23 22.70
C LEU A 319 -8.17 14.43 21.29
N GLN A 320 -8.98 14.82 20.31
CA GLN A 320 -8.51 15.11 18.95
C GLN A 320 -7.40 16.17 18.93
N ASN A 321 -7.59 17.28 19.65
CA ASN A 321 -6.57 18.33 19.74
C ASN A 321 -5.29 17.83 20.44
N SER A 322 -5.41 16.93 21.43
CA SER A 322 -4.24 16.34 22.10
C SER A 322 -3.40 15.49 21.14
N ILE A 323 -4.04 14.72 20.26
CA ILE A 323 -3.37 13.90 19.24
C ILE A 323 -2.72 14.81 18.18
N ARG A 324 -3.50 15.76 17.63
CA ARG A 324 -3.01 16.70 16.61
C ARG A 324 -1.84 17.54 17.09
N ASP A 325 -1.93 18.10 18.30
CA ASP A 325 -0.87 18.92 18.88
C ASP A 325 0.28 18.06 19.45
N ALA A 326 0.23 16.74 19.25
CA ALA A 326 1.21 15.76 19.68
C ALA A 326 1.58 15.87 21.18
N LYS A 327 0.57 16.12 22.02
CA LYS A 327 0.66 16.25 23.48
C LYS A 327 0.60 14.91 24.21
N ASP A 328 0.09 13.88 23.56
CA ASP A 328 -0.03 12.52 24.11
C ASP A 328 0.57 11.46 23.17
N PRO A 329 1.85 11.56 22.80
CA PRO A 329 2.45 10.64 21.84
C PRO A 329 2.55 9.20 22.36
N LYS A 330 2.40 8.97 23.67
CA LYS A 330 2.44 7.62 24.30
C LYS A 330 1.05 7.04 24.57
N GLY A 331 -0.03 7.80 24.35
CA GLY A 331 -1.40 7.35 24.59
C GLY A 331 -1.80 7.23 26.06
N SER A 332 -1.08 7.87 27.00
CA SER A 332 -1.43 7.82 28.43
C SER A 332 -2.70 8.63 28.73
N GLY A 333 -2.87 9.77 28.07
CA GLY A 333 -4.10 10.54 28.10
C GLY A 333 -5.27 9.78 27.45
N TYR A 334 -5.00 9.05 26.36
CA TYR A 334 -5.99 8.18 25.73
C TYR A 334 -6.41 7.01 26.63
N ARG A 335 -5.47 6.35 27.32
CA ARG A 335 -5.77 5.37 28.37
C ARG A 335 -6.68 5.96 29.44
N ASP A 336 -6.31 7.11 29.99
CA ASP A 336 -7.06 7.73 31.08
C ASP A 336 -8.46 8.15 30.62
N PHE A 337 -8.58 8.61 29.37
CA PHE A 337 -9.86 8.87 28.70
C PHE A 337 -10.73 7.61 28.65
N LEU A 338 -10.18 6.48 28.22
CA LEU A 338 -10.91 5.21 28.15
C LEU A 338 -11.31 4.70 29.54
N LYS A 339 -10.43 4.81 30.54
CA LYS A 339 -10.74 4.42 31.93
C LYS A 339 -11.89 5.26 32.51
N ALA A 340 -11.92 6.56 32.24
CA ALA A 340 -13.02 7.43 32.66
C ALA A 340 -14.37 7.01 32.05
N HIS A 341 -14.36 6.36 30.88
CA HIS A 341 -15.54 5.88 30.18
C HIS A 341 -15.81 4.37 30.34
N ALA A 342 -15.09 3.67 31.24
CA ALA A 342 -15.21 2.21 31.35
C ALA A 342 -16.65 1.72 31.60
N ARG A 343 -17.47 2.52 32.29
CA ARG A 343 -18.88 2.19 32.59
C ARG A 343 -19.83 2.39 31.40
N SER A 344 -19.46 3.19 30.40
CA SER A 344 -20.27 3.44 29.19
C SER A 344 -19.88 2.55 28.01
N MET A 345 -18.82 1.74 28.14
CA MET A 345 -18.39 0.83 27.08
C MET A 345 -19.39 -0.31 26.88
N ARG A 346 -19.68 -0.60 25.61
CA ARG A 346 -20.50 -1.74 25.20
C ARG A 346 -19.69 -3.03 25.33
N SER A 347 -20.34 -4.11 25.74
CA SER A 347 -19.74 -5.44 25.67
C SER A 347 -19.62 -5.89 24.22
N ILE A 348 -18.46 -6.44 23.89
CA ILE A 348 -18.17 -7.13 22.63
C ILE A 348 -17.46 -8.44 22.96
N THR A 349 -17.28 -9.31 21.99
CA THR A 349 -16.54 -10.56 22.16
C THR A 349 -15.04 -10.27 22.14
N PRO A 350 -14.27 -10.70 23.17
CA PRO A 350 -12.80 -10.63 23.15
C PRO A 350 -12.21 -11.39 21.95
N ASP A 351 -11.10 -10.91 21.40
CA ASP A 351 -10.40 -11.58 20.30
C ASP A 351 -8.90 -11.23 20.33
N GLU A 352 -8.05 -12.25 20.49
CA GLU A 352 -6.59 -12.10 20.54
C GLU A 352 -5.99 -11.61 19.22
N LYS A 353 -6.67 -11.80 18.09
CA LYS A 353 -6.21 -11.29 16.79
C LYS A 353 -6.21 -9.76 16.71
N ARG A 354 -6.87 -9.08 17.64
CA ARG A 354 -6.82 -7.61 17.77
C ARG A 354 -5.56 -7.11 18.47
N ALA A 355 -4.71 -8.00 18.99
CA ALA A 355 -3.48 -7.58 19.62
C ALA A 355 -2.62 -6.78 18.63
N PRO A 356 -1.96 -5.70 19.10
CA PRO A 356 -1.00 -5.00 18.26
C PRO A 356 0.18 -5.92 17.93
N TYR A 357 0.76 -5.79 16.75
CA TYR A 357 1.99 -6.50 16.38
C TYR A 357 3.21 -5.59 16.46
N THR A 358 4.35 -6.19 16.76
CA THR A 358 5.67 -5.53 16.80
C THR A 358 6.29 -5.41 15.41
N SER A 359 7.29 -4.54 15.24
CA SER A 359 8.10 -4.46 14.02
C SER A 359 8.71 -5.80 13.63
N ALA A 360 9.19 -6.58 14.61
CA ALA A 360 9.72 -7.92 14.38
C ALA A 360 8.64 -8.91 13.90
N GLU A 361 7.42 -8.85 14.43
CA GLU A 361 6.29 -9.66 13.94
C GLU A 361 5.86 -9.25 12.53
N TYR A 362 5.88 -7.95 12.20
CA TYR A 362 5.63 -7.46 10.85
C TYR A 362 6.64 -8.03 9.85
N LEU A 363 7.94 -7.95 10.16
CA LEU A 363 9.00 -8.52 9.32
C LEU A 363 8.87 -10.04 9.18
N LYS A 364 8.58 -10.75 10.28
CA LYS A 364 8.37 -12.20 10.26
C LYS A 364 7.17 -12.60 9.41
N ALA A 365 6.09 -11.83 9.45
CA ALA A 365 4.93 -12.07 8.57
C ALA A 365 5.32 -11.96 7.08
N HIS A 366 6.16 -10.99 6.71
CA HIS A 366 6.63 -10.84 5.33
C HIS A 366 7.56 -11.99 4.89
N LEU A 367 8.28 -12.59 5.83
CA LEU A 367 9.18 -13.74 5.58
C LEU A 367 8.47 -15.10 5.63
N ASP A 368 7.22 -15.15 6.07
CA ASP A 368 6.47 -16.40 6.18
C ASP A 368 6.19 -16.99 4.78
N PRO A 369 6.65 -18.22 4.48
CA PRO A 369 6.40 -18.88 3.20
C PRO A 369 4.90 -19.01 2.85
N ALA A 370 4.01 -19.00 3.85
CA ALA A 370 2.56 -19.03 3.65
C ALA A 370 2.03 -17.78 2.91
N TYR A 371 2.81 -16.69 2.92
CA TYR A 371 2.47 -15.43 2.27
C TYR A 371 3.43 -15.06 1.15
N GLN A 372 4.30 -15.97 0.69
CA GLN A 372 5.27 -15.65 -0.36
C GLN A 372 4.59 -15.23 -1.68
N GLY A 373 3.46 -15.85 -2.06
CA GLY A 373 2.85 -15.59 -3.37
C GLY A 373 3.85 -15.80 -4.51
N LEU A 374 3.98 -14.81 -5.41
CA LEU A 374 5.01 -14.79 -6.47
C LEU A 374 6.36 -14.18 -6.03
N GLY A 375 6.49 -13.85 -4.75
CA GLY A 375 7.70 -13.34 -4.14
C GLY A 375 7.95 -11.84 -4.37
N PRO A 376 9.20 -11.39 -4.22
CA PRO A 376 10.32 -12.15 -3.65
C PRO A 376 10.03 -12.59 -2.21
N VAL A 377 10.75 -13.60 -1.70
CA VAL A 377 10.70 -13.95 -0.27
C VAL A 377 10.98 -12.69 0.56
N GLY A 378 10.18 -12.44 1.59
CA GLY A 378 10.33 -11.26 2.45
C GLY A 378 9.76 -9.97 1.87
N HIS A 379 9.35 -9.94 0.58
CA HIS A 379 8.73 -8.77 -0.05
C HIS A 379 9.53 -7.47 0.16
N GLY A 380 10.85 -7.60 0.03
CA GLY A 380 11.83 -6.54 0.28
C GLY A 380 12.62 -6.70 1.58
N TYR A 381 12.01 -7.28 2.60
CA TYR A 381 12.66 -7.59 3.87
C TYR A 381 13.44 -8.91 3.83
N SER A 382 14.32 -9.09 4.82
CA SER A 382 15.16 -10.28 4.97
C SER A 382 15.34 -10.66 6.44
N SER A 383 15.92 -11.81 6.72
CA SER A 383 16.37 -12.19 8.08
C SER A 383 17.33 -11.16 8.67
N ALA A 384 18.22 -10.56 7.85
CA ALA A 384 19.11 -9.50 8.29
C ALA A 384 18.37 -8.25 8.78
N ASN A 385 17.20 -7.93 8.21
CA ASN A 385 16.33 -6.87 8.73
C ASN A 385 15.76 -7.21 10.10
N VAL A 386 15.37 -8.48 10.31
CA VAL A 386 14.88 -8.97 11.61
C VAL A 386 15.99 -8.88 12.66
N ASP A 387 17.20 -9.33 12.33
CA ASP A 387 18.34 -9.33 13.23
C ASP A 387 18.81 -7.91 13.59
N ALA A 388 18.81 -7.00 12.61
CA ALA A 388 19.21 -5.61 12.80
C ALA A 388 18.08 -4.72 13.38
N GLY A 389 16.84 -5.21 13.40
CA GLY A 389 15.67 -4.40 13.79
C GLY A 389 15.36 -3.25 12.83
N THR A 390 15.62 -3.41 11.53
CA THR A 390 15.46 -2.35 10.51
C THR A 390 14.32 -2.66 9.54
N GLN A 391 13.52 -1.66 9.15
CA GLN A 391 12.42 -1.81 8.18
C GLN A 391 12.66 -1.04 6.86
N TYR A 392 13.92 -0.87 6.48
CA TYR A 392 14.36 -0.23 5.25
C TYR A 392 15.35 -1.13 4.49
N TYR A 393 15.35 -1.03 3.15
CA TYR A 393 16.12 -1.91 2.27
C TYR A 393 16.28 -1.32 0.87
N ALA A 394 17.23 -1.85 0.10
CA ALA A 394 17.38 -1.57 -1.33
C ALA A 394 17.25 -2.85 -2.15
N PHE A 395 16.76 -2.73 -3.38
CA PHE A 395 16.57 -3.86 -4.30
C PHE A 395 16.78 -3.45 -5.76
N ARG A 396 17.06 -4.42 -6.62
CA ARG A 396 17.23 -4.21 -8.06
C ARG A 396 15.88 -4.27 -8.77
N ILE A 397 15.45 -3.16 -9.38
CA ILE A 397 14.21 -3.09 -10.19
C ILE A 397 14.46 -3.61 -11.61
N ALA A 398 15.59 -3.22 -12.21
CA ALA A 398 16.08 -3.62 -13.53
C ALA A 398 17.59 -3.42 -13.55
N ASP A 399 18.32 -3.93 -14.55
CA ASP A 399 19.80 -3.87 -14.60
C ASP A 399 20.36 -2.46 -14.29
N ASP A 400 19.73 -1.41 -14.81
CA ASP A 400 20.17 -0.02 -14.62
C ASP A 400 19.30 0.77 -13.63
N VAL A 401 18.42 0.12 -12.86
CA VAL A 401 17.46 0.79 -11.96
C VAL A 401 17.41 0.11 -10.59
N ILE A 402 17.65 0.88 -9.54
CA ILE A 402 17.50 0.45 -8.13
C ILE A 402 16.28 1.09 -7.48
N GLY A 403 15.64 0.32 -6.60
CA GLY A 403 14.61 0.78 -5.68
C GLY A 403 15.19 0.87 -4.26
N ILE A 404 14.82 1.91 -3.52
CA ILE A 404 15.22 2.09 -2.12
C ILE A 404 13.97 2.39 -1.29
N SER A 405 13.61 1.49 -0.38
CA SER A 405 12.50 1.68 0.56
C SER A 405 13.02 2.21 1.89
N LEU A 406 12.45 3.32 2.36
CA LEU A 406 12.79 3.99 3.60
C LEU A 406 11.73 3.74 4.67
N ASP A 407 12.19 3.61 5.91
CA ASP A 407 11.34 3.69 7.09
C ASP A 407 11.37 5.12 7.61
N THR A 408 10.27 5.82 7.35
CA THR A 408 10.08 7.22 7.77
C THR A 408 9.21 7.35 9.03
N THR A 409 8.87 6.23 9.67
CA THR A 409 8.05 6.22 10.89
C THR A 409 8.89 6.65 12.10
N ASP A 410 8.21 7.12 13.15
CA ASP A 410 8.85 7.48 14.41
C ASP A 410 8.24 6.68 15.57
N ALA A 411 9.03 5.77 16.14
CA ALA A 411 8.61 4.94 17.27
C ALA A 411 8.29 5.77 18.53
N GLY A 412 8.73 7.03 18.59
CA GLY A 412 8.37 8.00 19.63
C GLY A 412 6.89 8.40 19.61
N GLY A 413 6.14 8.01 18.57
CA GLY A 413 4.72 8.32 18.38
C GLY A 413 4.49 9.59 17.57
N HIS A 414 3.21 9.89 17.35
CA HIS A 414 2.66 10.83 16.36
C HIS A 414 2.60 10.27 14.94
N TYR A 415 1.72 10.86 14.10
CA TYR A 415 1.49 10.41 12.74
C TYR A 415 2.45 11.04 11.73
N GLU A 416 3.14 12.12 12.08
CA GLU A 416 4.17 12.73 11.23
C GLU A 416 5.50 11.97 11.35
N GLY A 417 6.29 11.99 10.28
CA GLY A 417 7.50 11.19 10.14
C GLY A 417 8.81 11.90 10.42
N SER A 418 9.91 11.14 10.34
CA SER A 418 11.29 11.64 10.29
C SER A 418 12.23 10.49 9.89
N ILE A 419 13.53 10.76 9.74
CA ILE A 419 14.54 9.72 9.46
C ILE A 419 15.71 9.80 10.44
N GLY A 420 16.14 8.66 10.97
CA GLY A 420 17.31 8.55 11.84
C GLY A 420 18.63 8.80 11.10
N ALA A 421 19.62 9.34 11.80
CA ALA A 421 20.94 9.64 11.26
C ALA A 421 21.62 8.44 10.60
N THR A 422 21.44 7.24 11.13
CA THR A 422 22.00 5.99 10.63
C THR A 422 21.38 5.61 9.30
N GLN A 423 20.05 5.64 9.20
CA GLN A 423 19.36 5.38 7.93
C GLN A 423 19.70 6.44 6.87
N LEU A 424 19.82 7.73 7.26
CA LEU A 424 20.20 8.78 6.32
C LEU A 424 21.62 8.58 5.77
N ARG A 425 22.58 8.17 6.60
CA ARG A 425 23.94 7.80 6.16
C ARG A 425 23.93 6.55 5.28
N TRP A 426 23.11 5.56 5.61
CA TRP A 426 22.92 4.35 4.80
C TRP A 426 22.36 4.69 3.42
N LEU A 427 21.35 5.57 3.34
CA LEU A 427 20.76 6.04 2.09
C LEU A 427 21.82 6.72 1.22
N ASP A 428 22.59 7.65 1.80
CA ASP A 428 23.67 8.33 1.10
C ASP A 428 24.71 7.35 0.54
N LYS A 429 25.16 6.40 1.37
CA LYS A 429 26.10 5.37 0.95
C LYS A 429 25.53 4.50 -0.17
N THR A 430 24.28 4.06 -0.04
CA THR A 430 23.60 3.21 -1.02
C THR A 430 23.50 3.90 -2.38
N LEU A 431 23.18 5.20 -2.39
CA LEU A 431 23.14 6.00 -3.61
C LEU A 431 24.53 6.18 -4.24
N ARG A 432 25.57 6.43 -3.44
CA ARG A 432 26.97 6.52 -3.93
C ARG A 432 27.46 5.21 -4.54
N ASP A 433 27.18 4.09 -3.88
CA ASP A 433 27.61 2.77 -4.34
C ASP A 433 26.89 2.34 -5.62
N ASN A 434 25.72 2.92 -5.90
CA ASN A 434 24.91 2.66 -7.10
C ASN A 434 24.83 3.89 -8.02
N LYS A 435 25.85 4.76 -8.02
CA LYS A 435 25.88 6.00 -8.82
C LYS A 435 25.65 5.81 -10.33
N ASP A 436 25.91 4.59 -10.84
CA ASP A 436 25.77 4.25 -12.26
C ASP A 436 24.38 3.67 -12.59
N SER A 437 23.51 3.47 -11.58
CA SER A 437 22.12 3.05 -11.74
C SER A 437 21.16 4.18 -11.39
N TYR A 438 20.03 4.27 -12.09
CA TYR A 438 18.95 5.18 -11.73
C TYR A 438 18.29 4.74 -10.43
N ALA A 439 17.93 5.69 -9.56
CA ALA A 439 17.32 5.41 -8.27
C ALA A 439 15.88 5.92 -8.20
N VAL A 440 15.00 5.06 -7.67
CA VAL A 440 13.63 5.38 -7.26
C VAL A 440 13.52 5.13 -5.76
N ILE A 441 13.15 6.18 -5.03
CA ILE A 441 13.00 6.15 -3.57
C ILE A 441 11.54 5.92 -3.22
N PHE A 442 11.29 5.11 -2.20
CA PHE A 442 9.98 4.82 -1.66
C PHE A 442 9.95 5.13 -0.17
N SER A 443 8.90 5.79 0.30
CA SER A 443 8.64 6.02 1.72
C SER A 443 7.15 6.12 1.97
N HIS A 444 6.73 6.09 3.23
CA HIS A 444 5.36 6.45 3.57
C HIS A 444 5.17 7.97 3.58
N HIS A 445 5.93 8.69 4.41
CA HIS A 445 5.80 10.14 4.55
C HIS A 445 6.38 10.90 3.36
N THR A 446 5.82 12.09 3.12
CA THR A 446 6.27 13.06 2.12
C THR A 446 7.37 13.97 2.65
N SER A 447 8.02 14.73 1.77
CA SER A 447 8.97 15.78 2.17
C SER A 447 8.39 16.83 3.13
N LYS A 448 7.07 17.02 3.14
CA LYS A 448 6.37 18.03 3.95
C LYS A 448 5.73 17.48 5.22
N THR A 449 5.69 16.16 5.38
CA THR A 449 5.08 15.46 6.52
C THR A 449 6.12 14.68 7.30
N MET A 450 7.35 15.20 7.26
CA MET A 450 8.48 14.70 8.01
C MET A 450 9.01 15.83 8.89
N ASP A 451 8.27 16.18 9.95
CA ASP A 451 8.60 17.23 10.92
C ASP A 451 8.69 16.71 12.37
N ASN A 452 8.49 15.41 12.58
CA ASN A 452 8.50 14.78 13.89
C ASN A 452 9.91 14.38 14.30
N THR A 453 10.66 15.31 14.89
CA THR A 453 12.06 15.08 15.31
C THR A 453 12.21 14.56 16.75
N ARG A 454 11.17 13.93 17.30
CA ARG A 454 11.22 13.36 18.65
C ARG A 454 12.30 12.29 18.74
N PRO A 455 12.98 12.14 19.90
CA PRO A 455 13.92 11.04 20.07
C PRO A 455 13.21 9.69 19.93
N ASP A 456 13.78 8.81 19.10
CA ASP A 456 13.38 7.41 19.05
C ASP A 456 13.62 6.78 20.43
N PRO A 457 12.61 6.17 21.08
CA PRO A 457 12.78 5.53 22.38
C PRO A 457 13.85 4.42 22.40
N ALA A 458 14.05 3.70 21.29
CA ALA A 458 15.07 2.67 21.17
C ALA A 458 16.47 3.25 20.90
N HIS A 459 16.54 4.44 20.29
CA HIS A 459 17.79 5.13 19.96
C HIS A 459 17.76 6.61 20.41
N PRO A 460 17.68 6.90 21.72
CA PRO A 460 17.37 8.23 22.24
C PRO A 460 18.43 9.31 21.97
N THR A 461 19.66 8.90 21.63
CA THR A 461 20.75 9.81 21.27
C THR A 461 20.92 9.97 19.76
N GLU A 462 20.19 9.20 18.95
CA GLU A 462 20.24 9.31 17.52
C GLU A 462 19.49 10.56 17.06
N ARG A 463 20.16 11.39 16.26
CA ARG A 463 19.52 12.55 15.65
C ARG A 463 18.48 12.11 14.63
N ARG A 464 17.29 12.71 14.70
CA ARG A 464 16.24 12.62 13.67
C ARG A 464 16.31 13.80 12.72
N TYR A 465 16.01 13.56 11.45
CA TYR A 465 16.07 14.54 10.38
C TYR A 465 14.69 14.71 9.73
N GLU A 466 14.37 15.96 9.40
CA GLU A 466 13.16 16.37 8.71
C GLU A 466 13.24 16.12 7.19
N GLY A 467 12.11 16.21 6.50
CA GLY A 467 12.00 15.96 5.07
C GLY A 467 12.90 16.84 4.21
N ASN A 468 13.17 18.09 4.62
CA ASN A 468 14.11 18.98 3.92
C ASN A 468 15.54 18.41 3.84
N ALA A 469 15.98 17.68 4.88
CA ALA A 469 17.30 17.04 4.86
C ALA A 469 17.33 15.87 3.87
N VAL A 470 16.22 15.13 3.74
CA VAL A 470 16.07 14.07 2.74
C VAL A 470 16.06 14.66 1.32
N VAL A 471 15.29 15.72 1.08
CA VAL A 471 15.28 16.44 -0.21
C VAL A 471 16.69 16.91 -0.57
N ALA A 472 17.42 17.51 0.37
CA ALA A 472 18.80 17.96 0.15
C ALA A 472 19.74 16.80 -0.19
N LEU A 473 19.60 15.66 0.51
CA LEU A 473 20.40 14.47 0.23
C LEU A 473 20.08 13.92 -1.17
N LEU A 474 18.81 13.68 -1.49
CA LEU A 474 18.39 13.14 -2.78
C LEU A 474 18.79 14.07 -3.93
N GLY A 475 18.62 15.38 -3.75
CA GLY A 475 19.06 16.39 -4.72
C GLY A 475 20.58 16.46 -4.92
N SER A 476 21.37 15.88 -4.02
CA SER A 476 22.83 15.75 -4.16
C SER A 476 23.27 14.53 -5.00
N HIS A 477 22.35 13.63 -5.37
CA HIS A 477 22.63 12.44 -6.16
C HIS A 477 22.02 12.56 -7.56
N PRO A 478 22.84 12.68 -8.64
CA PRO A 478 22.32 12.93 -9.99
C PRO A 478 21.53 11.76 -10.57
N ASN A 479 21.70 10.55 -10.02
CA ASN A 479 21.03 9.36 -10.46
C ASN A 479 19.63 9.15 -9.83
N VAL A 480 19.21 10.00 -8.88
CA VAL A 480 17.85 9.94 -8.30
C VAL A 480 16.84 10.56 -9.26
N LEU A 481 15.83 9.78 -9.65
CA LEU A 481 14.81 10.22 -10.60
C LEU A 481 13.47 10.52 -9.94
N ALA A 482 13.09 9.73 -8.93
CA ALA A 482 11.79 9.84 -8.30
C ALA A 482 11.83 9.49 -6.81
N TRP A 483 10.96 10.15 -6.05
CA TRP A 483 10.59 9.80 -4.69
C TRP A 483 9.07 9.55 -4.64
N VAL A 484 8.66 8.30 -4.47
CA VAL A 484 7.26 7.84 -4.50
C VAL A 484 6.77 7.59 -3.09
N ASN A 485 5.65 8.21 -2.69
CA ASN A 485 5.15 8.16 -1.31
C ASN A 485 3.61 8.24 -1.19
N GLY A 486 3.13 8.19 0.07
CA GLY A 486 1.72 8.16 0.46
C GLY A 486 1.38 9.22 1.51
N HIS A 487 0.69 8.79 2.58
CA HIS A 487 0.44 9.51 3.85
C HIS A 487 -0.56 10.67 3.78
N ILE A 488 -0.46 11.54 2.77
CA ILE A 488 -1.32 12.73 2.65
C ILE A 488 -2.69 12.45 2.01
N HIS A 489 -2.94 11.19 1.64
CA HIS A 489 -4.18 10.70 1.01
C HIS A 489 -4.58 11.48 -0.26
N ARG A 490 -3.61 12.09 -0.96
CA ARG A 490 -3.85 12.97 -2.09
C ARG A 490 -2.86 12.76 -3.22
N ASN A 491 -3.36 12.84 -4.46
CA ASN A 491 -2.48 12.95 -5.63
C ASN A 491 -1.82 14.33 -5.68
N VAL A 492 -0.49 14.35 -5.51
CA VAL A 492 0.35 15.55 -5.63
C VAL A 492 1.66 15.16 -6.29
N ILE A 493 2.09 15.91 -7.31
CA ILE A 493 3.40 15.71 -7.94
C ILE A 493 4.23 17.00 -7.83
N THR A 494 5.32 16.91 -7.08
CA THR A 494 6.20 18.05 -6.75
C THR A 494 7.55 17.94 -7.48
N PRO A 495 7.95 18.93 -8.30
CA PRO A 495 9.30 18.98 -8.84
C PRO A 495 10.29 19.45 -7.77
N HIS A 496 11.40 18.72 -7.61
CA HIS A 496 12.55 19.16 -6.81
C HIS A 496 13.73 19.44 -7.73
N SER A 497 14.37 20.59 -7.58
CA SER A 497 15.56 20.97 -8.36
C SER A 497 16.62 21.60 -7.47
N ALA A 498 17.87 21.33 -7.81
CA ALA A 498 19.06 21.96 -7.23
C ALA A 498 19.61 23.03 -8.19
N PRO A 499 20.35 24.04 -7.67
CA PRO A 499 20.92 25.12 -8.49
C PRO A 499 21.85 24.66 -9.62
N ASP A 500 22.47 23.48 -9.51
CA ASP A 500 23.35 22.90 -10.52
C ASP A 500 22.63 22.05 -11.58
N GLY A 501 21.29 22.07 -11.57
CA GLY A 501 20.46 21.40 -12.57
C GLY A 501 20.15 19.94 -12.27
N ARG A 502 20.62 19.38 -11.15
CA ARG A 502 20.12 18.10 -10.62
C ARG A 502 18.66 18.24 -10.20
N SER A 503 17.86 17.21 -10.42
CA SER A 503 16.42 17.29 -10.17
C SER A 503 15.77 15.92 -10.11
N PHE A 504 14.69 15.79 -9.34
CA PHE A 504 13.89 14.59 -9.26
C PHE A 504 12.41 14.94 -9.02
N TRP A 505 11.51 13.98 -9.26
CA TRP A 505 10.08 14.16 -9.02
C TRP A 505 9.66 13.49 -7.71
N GLU A 506 8.96 14.20 -6.83
CA GLU A 506 8.22 13.60 -5.72
C GLU A 506 6.78 13.32 -6.16
N ILE A 507 6.31 12.08 -5.97
CA ILE A 507 5.03 11.57 -6.47
C ILE A 507 4.25 10.98 -5.29
N SER A 508 3.25 11.72 -4.82
CA SER A 508 2.30 11.26 -3.81
C SER A 508 1.02 10.78 -4.48
N THR A 509 0.50 9.63 -4.03
CA THR A 509 -0.74 9.04 -4.56
C THR A 509 -1.87 9.13 -3.53
N ALA A 510 -3.10 9.32 -4.01
CA ALA A 510 -4.28 9.31 -3.15
C ALA A 510 -4.45 7.96 -2.44
N SER A 511 -4.99 7.96 -1.23
CA SER A 511 -5.17 6.72 -0.47
C SER A 511 -6.23 5.82 -1.09
N HIS A 512 -6.23 4.55 -0.70
CA HIS A 512 -7.31 3.63 -1.04
C HIS A 512 -8.49 3.72 -0.06
N VAL A 513 -8.28 4.34 1.11
CA VAL A 513 -9.30 4.49 2.14
C VAL A 513 -10.23 5.68 1.91
N ASP A 514 -9.77 6.76 1.27
CA ASP A 514 -10.57 7.93 0.93
C ASP A 514 -10.94 7.95 -0.55
N TYR A 515 -12.10 8.51 -0.89
CA TYR A 515 -12.43 8.77 -2.29
C TYR A 515 -11.37 9.70 -2.91
N PRO A 516 -10.83 9.44 -4.11
CA PRO A 516 -11.29 8.48 -5.14
C PRO A 516 -10.73 7.05 -5.13
N GLN A 517 -9.95 6.63 -4.13
CA GLN A 517 -9.43 5.24 -4.01
C GLN A 517 -8.60 4.80 -5.22
N LEU A 518 -7.42 5.41 -5.38
CA LEU A 518 -6.61 5.28 -6.58
C LEU A 518 -5.26 4.60 -6.31
N ALA A 519 -4.84 3.75 -7.26
CA ALA A 519 -3.46 3.30 -7.38
C ALA A 519 -2.81 3.92 -8.61
N ARG A 520 -1.47 3.82 -8.73
CA ARG A 520 -0.70 4.46 -9.80
C ARG A 520 0.24 3.49 -10.50
N VAL A 521 0.11 3.34 -11.81
CA VAL A 521 1.14 2.71 -12.65
C VAL A 521 2.22 3.75 -12.94
N ILE A 522 3.48 3.39 -12.71
CA ILE A 522 4.65 4.24 -12.97
C ILE A 522 5.54 3.54 -14.00
N GLU A 523 5.91 4.25 -15.06
CA GLU A 523 6.84 3.77 -16.10
C GLU A 523 8.05 4.70 -16.17
N LEU A 524 9.24 4.14 -15.97
CA LEU A 524 10.49 4.84 -16.21
C LEU A 524 10.97 4.54 -17.63
N VAL A 525 11.28 5.58 -18.39
CA VAL A 525 11.53 5.49 -19.83
C VAL A 525 12.72 6.36 -20.23
N ASP A 526 13.64 5.79 -21.01
CA ASP A 526 14.69 6.53 -21.71
C ASP A 526 14.15 7.04 -23.05
N ASN A 527 14.08 8.37 -23.22
CA ASN A 527 13.57 8.97 -24.46
C ASN A 527 14.58 8.92 -25.62
N LYS A 528 15.80 8.43 -25.39
CA LYS A 528 16.88 8.33 -26.39
C LYS A 528 17.25 9.67 -27.03
N ASP A 529 17.11 10.76 -26.29
CA ASP A 529 17.45 12.12 -26.71
C ASP A 529 18.09 12.97 -25.60
N GLY A 530 18.67 12.31 -24.59
CA GLY A 530 19.23 12.99 -23.42
C GLY A 530 18.17 13.41 -22.39
N THR A 531 16.93 12.92 -22.50
CA THR A 531 15.91 13.06 -21.46
C THR A 531 15.38 11.70 -21.02
N LEU A 532 14.82 11.66 -19.82
CA LEU A 532 14.03 10.55 -19.29
C LEU A 532 12.58 11.01 -19.10
N SER A 533 11.64 10.07 -19.16
CA SER A 533 10.25 10.28 -18.78
C SER A 533 9.85 9.32 -17.67
N LEU A 534 9.19 9.86 -16.64
CA LEU A 534 8.36 9.08 -15.71
C LEU A 534 6.91 9.26 -16.12
N PHE A 535 6.28 8.21 -16.64
CA PHE A 535 4.84 8.23 -16.87
C PHE A 535 4.12 7.82 -15.61
N THR A 536 3.08 8.54 -15.24
CA THR A 536 2.16 8.14 -14.19
C THR A 536 0.77 7.96 -14.77
N THR A 537 0.13 6.83 -14.48
CA THR A 537 -1.22 6.52 -14.94
C THR A 537 -2.04 5.94 -13.79
N LEU A 538 -3.10 6.64 -13.39
CA LEU A 538 -3.94 6.21 -12.28
C LEU A 538 -4.89 5.08 -12.71
N ILE A 539 -5.21 4.21 -11.77
CA ILE A 539 -6.16 3.11 -11.90
C ILE A 539 -7.12 3.09 -10.69
N GLU A 540 -8.35 2.68 -10.93
CA GLU A 540 -9.37 2.40 -9.89
C GLU A 540 -9.53 0.89 -9.75
N SER A 541 -10.11 0.40 -8.65
CA SER A 541 -10.40 -1.04 -8.47
C SER A 541 -11.24 -1.64 -9.60
N ALA A 542 -11.18 -2.97 -9.79
CA ALA A 542 -11.87 -3.67 -10.88
C ALA A 542 -13.42 -3.65 -10.76
N ALA A 543 -13.95 -3.31 -9.58
CA ALA A 543 -15.38 -3.23 -9.34
C ALA A 543 -16.07 -2.26 -10.31
N PRO A 544 -17.27 -2.59 -10.83
CA PRO A 544 -18.07 -1.69 -11.64
C PRO A 544 -18.23 -0.31 -11.00
N HIS A 545 -18.32 0.75 -11.80
CA HIS A 545 -18.59 2.09 -11.26
C HIS A 545 -20.02 2.22 -10.74
N ARG A 546 -20.97 1.45 -11.28
CA ARG A 546 -22.36 1.41 -10.81
C ARG A 546 -22.50 0.38 -9.70
N THR A 547 -23.31 0.73 -8.70
CA THR A 547 -23.72 -0.18 -7.64
C THR A 547 -25.08 -0.80 -7.94
N ASP A 548 -25.34 -1.98 -7.39
CA ASP A 548 -26.66 -2.54 -7.16
C ASP A 548 -26.76 -2.81 -5.65
N PHE A 549 -27.76 -2.22 -4.98
CA PHE A 549 -27.92 -2.33 -3.53
C PHE A 549 -28.38 -3.72 -3.07
N SER A 550 -28.86 -4.55 -3.99
CA SER A 550 -29.15 -5.96 -3.73
C SER A 550 -27.95 -6.87 -3.92
N ASP A 551 -26.89 -6.39 -4.60
CA ASP A 551 -25.67 -7.15 -4.83
C ASP A 551 -24.73 -7.05 -3.62
N LEU A 552 -24.89 -7.98 -2.69
CA LEU A 552 -24.00 -8.17 -1.55
C LEU A 552 -22.90 -9.20 -1.82
N THR A 553 -22.51 -9.44 -3.08
CA THR A 553 -21.32 -10.23 -3.41
C THR A 553 -20.03 -9.45 -3.12
N GLN A 554 -18.86 -10.10 -3.16
CA GLN A 554 -17.57 -9.43 -2.98
C GLN A 554 -17.38 -8.27 -3.98
N THR A 555 -17.78 -8.45 -5.24
CA THR A 555 -17.71 -7.42 -6.28
C THR A 555 -18.71 -6.29 -6.03
N GLY A 556 -19.96 -6.61 -5.66
CA GLY A 556 -20.97 -5.62 -5.30
C GLY A 556 -20.58 -4.75 -4.11
N LEU A 557 -20.02 -5.37 -3.06
CA LEU A 557 -19.46 -4.67 -1.90
C LEU A 557 -18.26 -3.78 -2.27
N ALA A 558 -17.37 -4.23 -3.16
CA ALA A 558 -16.27 -3.38 -3.64
C ALA A 558 -16.75 -2.19 -4.48
N ALA A 559 -17.87 -2.32 -5.22
CA ALA A 559 -18.51 -1.18 -5.89
C ALA A 559 -19.15 -0.22 -4.86
N LEU A 560 -19.81 -0.76 -3.84
CA LEU A 560 -20.37 0.01 -2.73
C LEU A 560 -19.30 0.77 -1.95
N TYR A 561 -18.12 0.18 -1.72
CA TYR A 561 -17.00 0.84 -1.06
C TYR A 561 -16.66 2.19 -1.71
N ARG A 562 -16.62 2.24 -3.05
CA ARG A 562 -16.35 3.46 -3.82
C ARG A 562 -17.51 4.46 -3.76
N GLU A 563 -18.75 4.00 -3.87
CA GLU A 563 -19.92 4.89 -3.84
C GLU A 563 -20.17 5.48 -2.45
N LEU A 564 -20.02 4.67 -1.40
CA LEU A 564 -20.14 5.11 -0.02
C LEU A 564 -19.02 6.09 0.34
N SER A 565 -17.78 5.85 -0.10
CA SER A 565 -16.67 6.79 0.13
C SER A 565 -16.87 8.13 -0.57
N TYR A 566 -17.44 8.13 -1.78
CA TYR A 566 -17.81 9.36 -2.49
C TYR A 566 -18.88 10.20 -1.78
N ASN A 567 -19.76 9.53 -1.03
CA ASN A 567 -20.88 10.17 -0.33
C ASN A 567 -20.60 10.38 1.17
N ALA A 568 -19.48 9.86 1.69
CA ALA A 568 -19.14 9.95 3.10
C ALA A 568 -19.20 11.43 3.55
N PRO A 569 -19.79 11.74 4.71
CA PRO A 569 -19.81 13.12 5.20
C PRO A 569 -18.41 13.68 5.34
N GLY A 570 -18.12 14.78 4.62
CA GLY A 570 -16.77 15.35 4.58
C GLY A 570 -15.86 14.78 3.51
N SER A 571 -16.29 13.81 2.72
CA SER A 571 -15.56 13.39 1.52
C SER A 571 -15.22 14.59 0.62
N SER A 572 -14.05 14.53 -0.02
CA SER A 572 -13.53 15.62 -0.84
C SER A 572 -12.98 15.08 -2.16
N THR A 573 -13.42 15.64 -3.27
CA THR A 573 -12.88 15.28 -4.59
C THR A 573 -11.51 15.91 -4.86
N VAL A 574 -11.06 16.83 -4.00
CA VAL A 574 -9.73 17.48 -4.11
C VAL A 574 -8.60 16.49 -3.87
N LEU A 575 -8.86 15.40 -3.14
CA LEU A 575 -7.90 14.31 -2.91
C LEU A 575 -7.46 13.62 -4.21
N GLY A 576 -8.32 13.66 -5.24
CA GLY A 576 -7.96 13.17 -6.59
C GLY A 576 -6.86 13.98 -7.29
N GLY A 577 -6.45 15.13 -6.75
CA GLY A 577 -5.43 16.01 -7.33
C GLY A 577 -5.90 16.73 -8.60
N ASP A 578 -5.07 17.62 -9.14
CA ASP A 578 -5.36 18.32 -10.40
C ASP A 578 -4.88 17.52 -11.61
N ALA A 579 -5.19 17.97 -12.83
CA ALA A 579 -4.75 17.30 -14.06
C ALA A 579 -3.23 17.09 -14.12
N LYS A 580 -2.45 17.98 -13.48
CA LYS A 580 -0.99 17.92 -13.37
C LYS A 580 -0.45 16.92 -12.35
N ASP A 581 -1.32 16.32 -11.53
CA ASP A 581 -0.98 15.34 -10.49
C ASP A 581 -1.56 13.94 -10.80
N ARG A 582 -2.40 13.85 -11.84
CA ARG A 582 -3.11 12.63 -12.24
C ARG A 582 -2.31 11.79 -13.25
N ASN A 583 -2.79 11.70 -14.49
CA ASN A 583 -2.11 11.00 -15.58
C ASN A 583 -1.08 11.95 -16.18
N THR A 584 0.21 11.68 -15.98
CA THR A 584 1.28 12.59 -16.42
C THR A 584 2.38 11.90 -17.21
N GLU A 585 3.10 12.71 -18.00
CA GLU A 585 4.47 12.44 -18.43
C GLU A 585 5.36 13.47 -17.73
N LEU A 586 6.25 13.03 -16.86
CA LEU A 586 7.16 13.88 -16.10
C LEU A 586 8.55 13.81 -16.74
N ILE A 587 9.08 14.93 -17.24
CA ILE A 587 10.35 14.94 -17.97
C ILE A 587 11.51 15.25 -17.02
N LEU A 588 12.64 14.57 -17.22
CA LEU A 588 13.92 14.81 -16.55
C LEU A 588 15.05 14.89 -17.58
N LYS A 589 16.15 15.56 -17.25
CA LYS A 589 17.40 15.40 -18.00
C LYS A 589 17.99 14.02 -17.74
N LYS A 590 18.69 13.47 -18.73
CA LYS A 590 19.47 12.24 -18.58
C LYS A 590 20.93 12.61 -18.32
N GLY A 591 21.45 12.28 -17.15
CA GLY A 591 22.80 12.63 -16.72
C GLY A 591 22.78 13.88 -15.87
#